data_AF-A0A661Y1N1-F1
#
_entry.id   AF-A0A661Y1N1-F1
#
_cell.length_a   1.000
_cell.length_b   1.000
_cell.length_c   1.000
_cell.angle_alpha   90.00
_cell.angle_beta   90.00
_cell.angle_gamma   90.00
#
_symmetry.space_group_name_H-M   'P 1'
#
loop_
_entity.id
_entity.type
_entity.pdbx_description
1 polymer ?
#
loop_
_entity_poly.entity_id
_entity_poly.type
_entity_poly.pdbx_seq_one_letter_code
_entity_poly.pdbx_strand_id
1 'polypeptide(L)'
;MLIVLNVELSKCFGQRTSKDYFLAIVLPWFTIPQLAYDGRIKYTGPIDWTKRKKSSFKDWGDAILFAVVAATIIRTFTLEAFTIPTPSMEKSLRVGDYLFVSKMSYGPRMPMTPVSFPFAHHTLPGTAKAQSYVEWFTLPYFRLPGFGDVERLDAVVFNFPAGDTIINDPELSGHNYYDIIQRNAYDVWKRNGEKDDFWANKSKYEQAARNYFDKKYGIKARPLDKRENYIKRCTGMPGDTFEIIDGTIYANGKIIQLPTDAQMEYIVTTTGELNSRILKEQYDISPGDMQYNNELGAYLISMPVSSIQSIKDLSVVKEVTQYSLPRGSYDDTHMPIFPNDPNFNWTADNFGPLYLPKKGDVLDLDLSNLPLYKRAITAYEGNHLEVKNGDIYINGEKTTSYTFKQNYYMLMGDNRHHSADSRFWGFVPEDHVVGKAVFIWFSKDPYTGIRWNRIFNLVR
;
A
#
# COMPACT_ATOMS: atom_id res chain seq x y z
N MET A 1 3.63 20.08 25.30
CA MET A 1 3.68 20.97 26.47
C MET A 1 2.75 20.50 27.59
N LEU A 2 1.47 20.22 27.33
CA LEU A 2 0.50 19.76 28.33
C LEU A 2 0.92 18.47 29.09
N ILE A 3 1.44 17.47 28.37
CA ILE A 3 1.87 16.19 28.96
C ILE A 3 2.99 16.38 29.99
N VAL A 4 3.99 17.18 29.63
CA VAL A 4 5.11 17.51 30.53
C VAL A 4 4.58 18.25 31.75
N LEU A 5 3.66 19.19 31.55
CA LEU A 5 3.04 19.94 32.63
C LEU A 5 2.26 19.04 33.60
N ASN A 6 1.54 18.03 33.08
CA ASN A 6 0.83 17.03 33.90
C ASN A 6 1.80 16.16 34.71
N VAL A 7 2.91 15.73 34.12
CA VAL A 7 3.94 14.96 34.82
C VAL A 7 4.63 15.80 35.89
N GLU A 8 5.00 17.04 35.57
CA GLU A 8 5.61 17.97 36.54
C GLU A 8 4.65 18.35 37.66
N LEU A 9 3.36 18.51 37.36
CA LEU A 9 2.32 18.71 38.36
C LEU A 9 2.24 17.49 39.28
N SER A 10 2.15 16.26 38.73
CA SER A 10 2.16 15.03 39.52
C SER A 10 3.40 14.92 40.42
N LYS A 11 4.59 15.29 39.92
CA LYS A 11 5.84 15.34 40.71
C LYS A 11 5.75 16.30 41.90
N CYS A 12 5.05 17.43 41.76
CA CYS A 12 4.82 18.39 42.84
C CYS A 12 3.93 17.82 43.97
N PHE A 13 3.02 16.92 43.64
CA PHE A 13 2.11 16.26 44.58
C PHE A 13 2.66 14.92 45.13
N GLY A 14 3.97 14.71 45.03
CA GLY A 14 4.65 13.55 45.60
C GLY A 14 4.49 12.26 44.78
N GLN A 15 3.80 12.31 43.65
CA GLN A 15 3.63 11.19 42.71
C GLN A 15 4.87 11.08 41.83
N ARG A 16 5.90 10.40 42.33
CA ARG A 16 7.29 10.40 41.80
C ARG A 16 7.77 9.02 41.36
N THR A 17 6.87 8.07 41.16
CA THR A 17 7.18 6.72 40.66
C THR A 17 6.93 6.61 39.16
N SER A 18 7.51 5.61 38.49
CA SER A 18 7.29 5.38 37.06
C SER A 18 5.81 5.10 36.72
N LYS A 19 5.07 4.48 37.64
CA LYS A 19 3.63 4.25 37.52
C LYS A 19 2.86 5.57 37.46
N ASP A 20 3.24 6.52 38.31
CA ASP A 20 2.58 7.82 38.39
C ASP A 20 2.80 8.64 37.12
N TYR A 21 4.02 8.61 36.60
CA TYR A 21 4.35 9.30 35.36
C TYR A 21 3.58 8.73 34.18
N PHE A 22 3.51 7.40 34.08
CA PHE A 22 2.71 6.73 33.06
C PHE A 22 1.23 7.13 33.15
N LEU A 23 0.66 7.12 34.35
CA LEU A 23 -0.73 7.54 34.56
C LEU A 23 -0.96 9.03 34.23
N ALA A 24 -0.01 9.90 34.56
CA ALA A 24 -0.10 11.34 34.27
C ALA A 24 -0.01 11.65 32.77
N ILE A 25 0.69 10.79 32.01
CA ILE A 25 0.83 10.90 30.56
C ILE A 25 -0.42 10.35 29.87
N VAL A 26 -0.85 9.15 30.26
CA VAL A 26 -1.88 8.39 29.52
C VAL A 26 -3.30 8.75 29.97
N LEU A 27 -3.49 9.07 31.25
CA LEU A 27 -4.80 9.34 31.86
C LEU A 27 -4.78 10.66 32.66
N PRO A 28 -4.48 11.81 32.02
CA PRO A 28 -4.45 13.10 32.72
C PRO A 28 -5.81 13.51 33.30
N TRP A 29 -6.91 13.12 32.65
CA TRP A 29 -8.28 13.35 33.13
C TRP A 29 -8.66 12.50 34.35
N PHE A 30 -7.89 11.47 34.67
CA PHE A 30 -8.05 10.71 35.92
C PHE A 30 -7.07 11.21 36.98
N THR A 31 -5.81 11.37 36.60
CA THR A 31 -4.75 11.76 37.53
C THR A 31 -4.90 13.19 38.05
N ILE A 32 -5.23 14.18 37.21
CA ILE A 32 -5.37 15.57 37.68
C ILE A 32 -6.51 15.70 38.69
N PRO A 33 -7.73 15.17 38.46
CA PRO A 33 -8.75 15.14 39.49
C PRO A 33 -8.33 14.37 40.74
N GLN A 34 -7.60 13.25 40.59
CA GLN A 34 -7.08 12.51 41.74
C GLN A 34 -6.12 13.37 42.58
N LEU A 35 -5.23 14.14 41.96
CA LEU A 35 -4.34 15.08 42.66
C LEU A 35 -5.13 16.18 43.39
N ALA A 36 -6.25 16.62 42.82
CA ALA A 36 -7.07 17.70 43.36
C ALA A 36 -8.01 17.25 44.50
N TYR A 37 -8.56 16.04 44.42
CA TYR A 37 -9.67 15.59 45.28
C TYR A 37 -9.31 14.44 46.22
N ASP A 38 -8.22 13.70 46.01
CA ASP A 38 -7.78 12.67 46.95
C ASP A 38 -7.05 13.30 48.13
N GLY A 39 -7.72 13.44 49.28
CA GLY A 39 -7.15 14.05 50.49
C GLY A 39 -5.91 13.35 51.06
N ARG A 40 -5.55 12.17 50.55
CA ARG A 40 -4.29 11.48 50.88
C ARG A 40 -3.08 12.06 50.13
N ILE A 41 -3.31 12.67 48.97
CA ILE A 41 -2.28 13.24 48.11
C ILE A 41 -2.09 14.70 48.51
N LYS A 42 -0.89 15.05 48.99
CA LYS A 42 -0.57 16.41 49.42
C LYS A 42 0.43 17.05 48.48
N TYR A 43 0.35 18.36 48.34
CA TYR A 43 1.39 19.13 47.68
C TYR A 43 2.68 19.02 48.50
N THR A 44 3.74 18.50 47.87
CA THR A 44 5.07 18.29 48.47
C THR A 44 6.14 19.23 47.90
N GLY A 45 5.73 20.12 46.99
CA GLY A 45 6.64 21.03 46.29
C GLY A 45 7.37 20.37 45.11
N PRO A 46 8.01 21.18 44.25
CA PRO A 46 8.86 20.69 43.17
C PRO A 46 10.01 19.83 43.72
N ILE A 47 10.54 18.94 42.88
CA ILE A 47 11.69 18.11 43.26
C ILE A 47 12.90 19.01 43.50
N ASP A 48 13.48 18.93 44.70
CA ASP A 48 14.75 19.57 45.01
C ASP A 48 15.90 18.79 44.36
N TRP A 49 16.29 19.24 43.17
CA TRP A 49 17.37 18.64 42.38
C TRP A 49 18.76 18.87 42.98
N THR A 50 18.90 19.76 43.98
CA THR A 50 20.20 20.05 44.61
C THR A 50 20.62 18.97 45.61
N LYS A 51 19.66 18.24 46.18
CA LYS A 51 19.89 17.23 47.23
C LYS A 51 19.91 15.79 46.74
N ARG A 52 19.49 15.53 45.50
CA ARG A 52 19.61 14.20 44.88
C ARG A 52 20.90 14.12 44.09
N LYS A 53 21.75 13.11 44.37
CA LYS A 53 22.75 12.67 43.39
C LYS A 53 22.00 12.35 42.11
N LYS A 54 22.19 13.17 41.07
CA LYS A 54 21.64 12.92 39.74
C LYS A 54 22.03 11.52 39.31
N SER A 55 21.07 10.60 39.32
CA SER A 55 21.25 9.34 38.60
C SER A 55 21.07 9.71 37.14
N SER A 56 22.18 9.83 36.40
CA SER A 56 22.14 10.18 34.97
C SER A 56 21.13 9.33 34.20
N PHE A 57 20.95 8.07 34.59
CA PHE A 57 20.01 7.15 33.93
C PHE A 57 18.52 7.55 34.08
N LYS A 58 18.13 8.19 35.19
CA LYS A 58 16.73 8.65 35.39
C LYS A 58 16.42 9.93 34.61
N ASP A 59 17.37 10.85 34.49
CA ASP A 59 17.18 12.12 33.76
C ASP A 59 17.08 11.88 32.23
N TRP A 60 17.84 10.92 31.70
CA TRP A 60 17.71 10.51 30.29
C TRP A 60 16.37 9.80 30.01
N GLY A 61 15.79 9.11 30.99
CA GLY A 61 14.51 8.40 30.83
C GLY A 61 13.35 9.34 30.48
N ASP A 62 13.23 10.48 31.19
CA ASP A 62 12.19 11.48 30.91
C ASP A 62 12.38 12.13 29.53
N ALA A 63 13.63 12.44 29.15
CA ALA A 63 13.96 13.00 27.84
C ALA A 63 13.67 12.02 26.69
N ILE A 64 14.03 10.74 26.86
CA ILE A 64 13.73 9.68 25.89
C ILE A 64 12.22 9.48 25.78
N LEU A 65 11.51 9.41 26.89
CA LEU A 65 10.05 9.26 26.89
C LEU A 65 9.37 10.42 26.15
N PHE A 66 9.78 11.65 26.45
CA PHE A 66 9.30 12.84 25.75
C PHE A 66 9.60 12.75 24.25
N ALA A 67 10.84 12.40 23.87
CA ALA A 67 11.24 12.27 22.48
C ALA A 67 10.42 11.19 21.75
N VAL A 68 10.16 10.04 22.39
CA VAL A 68 9.32 8.97 21.83
C VAL A 68 7.89 9.43 21.62
N VAL A 69 7.29 10.11 22.60
CA VAL A 69 5.92 10.65 22.48
C VAL A 69 5.85 11.71 21.38
N ALA A 70 6.77 12.68 21.38
CA ALA A 70 6.82 13.73 20.36
C ALA A 70 7.03 13.14 18.95
N ALA A 71 7.99 12.24 18.79
CA ALA A 71 8.26 11.56 17.53
C ALA A 71 7.07 10.70 17.08
N THR A 72 6.34 10.06 18.01
CA THR A 72 5.12 9.30 17.68
C THR A 72 4.02 10.24 17.19
N ILE A 73 3.79 11.38 17.84
CA ILE A 73 2.80 12.38 17.39
C ILE A 73 3.17 12.93 16.01
N ILE A 74 4.42 13.34 15.83
CA ILE A 74 4.94 13.85 14.56
C ILE A 74 4.76 12.77 13.48
N ARG A 75 5.17 11.53 13.74
CA ARG A 75 5.04 10.41 12.81
C ARG A 75 3.59 10.13 12.45
N THR A 76 2.68 10.16 13.42
CA THR A 76 1.26 9.85 13.21
C THR A 76 0.58 10.93 12.37
N PHE A 77 0.82 12.21 12.65
CA PHE A 77 0.02 13.30 12.09
C PHE A 77 0.71 14.15 11.01
N THR A 78 2.03 14.15 10.91
CA THR A 78 2.73 15.10 10.02
C THR A 78 3.46 14.42 8.87
N LEU A 79 4.54 13.71 9.18
CA LEU A 79 5.43 13.10 8.20
C LEU A 79 5.92 11.75 8.70
N GLU A 80 6.10 10.81 7.77
CA GLU A 80 6.66 9.50 8.07
C GLU A 80 7.74 9.14 7.06
N ALA A 81 8.82 8.53 7.55
CA ALA A 81 9.92 8.07 6.71
C ALA A 81 9.65 6.66 6.21
N PHE A 82 9.79 6.46 4.90
CA PHE A 82 9.65 5.15 4.24
C PHE A 82 10.89 4.83 3.43
N THR A 83 11.17 3.54 3.26
CA THR A 83 12.22 3.04 2.36
C THR A 83 11.56 2.40 1.16
N ILE A 84 12.12 2.55 -0.04
CA ILE A 84 11.67 1.86 -1.25
C ILE A 84 12.37 0.50 -1.39
N PRO A 85 11.65 -0.62 -1.21
CA PRO A 85 12.26 -1.95 -1.26
C PRO A 85 12.17 -2.61 -2.64
N THR A 86 11.28 -2.15 -3.53
CA THR A 86 10.99 -2.80 -4.82
C THR A 86 11.12 -1.82 -6.00
N PRO A 87 11.44 -2.32 -7.21
CA PRO A 87 11.63 -1.50 -8.41
C PRO A 87 10.32 -1.06 -9.09
N SER A 88 9.17 -1.16 -8.40
CA SER A 88 7.86 -0.85 -9.00
C SER A 88 7.68 0.62 -9.39
N MET A 89 8.46 1.52 -8.79
CA MET A 89 8.54 2.94 -9.13
C MET A 89 9.93 3.28 -9.69
N GLU A 90 10.67 2.30 -10.22
CA GLU A 90 12.05 2.48 -10.65
C GLU A 90 12.17 3.63 -11.67
N LYS A 91 13.35 4.27 -11.69
CA LYS A 91 13.66 5.56 -12.34
C LYS A 91 13.13 6.80 -11.61
N SER A 92 11.85 6.84 -11.25
CA SER A 92 11.30 7.96 -10.47
C SER A 92 11.70 7.86 -9.00
N LEU A 93 11.45 6.71 -8.39
CA LEU A 93 11.80 6.32 -7.03
C LEU A 93 12.54 4.98 -7.04
N ARG A 94 13.86 5.04 -6.83
CA ARG A 94 14.74 3.90 -6.99
C ARG A 94 14.77 3.05 -5.73
N VAL A 95 15.03 1.74 -5.88
CA VAL A 95 15.30 0.86 -4.73
C VAL A 95 16.42 1.45 -3.87
N GLY A 96 16.18 1.52 -2.56
CA GLY A 96 17.10 2.13 -1.59
C GLY A 96 16.96 3.66 -1.43
N ASP A 97 15.97 4.28 -2.07
CA ASP A 97 15.54 5.63 -1.73
C ASP A 97 14.79 5.63 -0.38
N TYR A 98 15.06 6.64 0.43
CA TYR A 98 14.37 6.92 1.69
C TYR A 98 13.58 8.22 1.53
N LEU A 99 12.27 8.13 1.71
CA LEU A 99 11.32 9.18 1.41
C LEU A 99 10.69 9.72 2.69
N PHE A 100 10.40 11.02 2.70
CA PHE A 100 9.39 11.57 3.58
C PHE A 100 8.04 11.62 2.87
N VAL A 101 7.04 11.08 3.55
CA VAL A 101 5.64 11.12 3.13
C VAL A 101 4.92 12.13 4.00
N SER A 102 4.33 13.14 3.36
CA SER A 102 3.51 14.15 4.02
C SER A 102 2.08 13.64 4.18
N LYS A 103 1.69 13.36 5.43
CA LYS A 103 0.31 13.02 5.80
C LYS A 103 -0.60 14.24 5.77
N MET A 104 -0.03 15.42 5.98
CA MET A 104 -0.76 16.69 5.92
C MET A 104 -1.26 17.03 4.51
N SER A 105 -0.60 16.52 3.46
CA SER A 105 -1.01 16.81 2.07
C SER A 105 -2.47 16.44 1.82
N TYR A 106 -2.87 15.25 2.25
CA TYR A 106 -4.24 14.73 2.10
C TYR A 106 -5.01 14.68 3.42
N GLY A 107 -4.48 15.29 4.47
CA GLY A 107 -5.07 15.24 5.81
C GLY A 107 -4.69 13.97 6.57
N PRO A 108 -4.18 14.10 7.81
CA PRO A 108 -3.77 12.93 8.58
C PRO A 108 -4.98 12.12 9.06
N ARG A 109 -4.84 10.80 9.01
CA ARG A 109 -5.82 9.86 9.56
C ARG A 109 -5.65 9.73 11.06
N MET A 110 -6.76 9.60 11.78
CA MET A 110 -6.73 9.18 13.17
C MET A 110 -6.29 7.71 13.24
N PRO A 111 -5.46 7.33 14.24
CA PRO A 111 -5.04 5.95 14.41
C PRO A 111 -6.25 5.08 14.74
N MET A 112 -6.50 4.03 13.94
CA MET A 112 -7.58 3.07 14.17
C MET A 112 -7.18 2.04 15.23
N THR A 113 -5.87 1.81 15.39
CA THR A 113 -5.27 0.98 16.45
C THR A 113 -4.43 1.83 17.41
N PRO A 114 -5.08 2.64 18.27
CA PRO A 114 -4.40 3.66 19.08
C PRO A 114 -3.44 3.08 20.13
N VAL A 115 -3.70 1.85 20.58
CA VAL A 115 -2.80 1.11 21.48
C VAL A 115 -1.90 0.21 20.64
N SER A 116 -0.75 0.73 20.27
CA SER A 116 0.30 -0.01 19.57
C SER A 116 1.69 0.34 20.09
N PHE A 117 2.63 -0.58 19.87
CA PHE A 117 4.03 -0.42 20.25
C PHE A 117 4.66 0.68 19.38
N PRO A 118 5.29 1.70 19.99
CA PRO A 118 5.86 2.81 19.24
C PRO A 118 6.83 2.33 18.16
N PHE A 119 6.71 2.93 16.99
CA PHE A 119 7.53 2.70 15.81
C PHE A 119 7.43 1.31 15.14
N ALA A 120 6.66 0.37 15.69
CA ALA A 120 6.37 -0.90 15.05
C ALA A 120 5.12 -0.81 14.17
N HIS A 121 5.20 -1.33 12.94
CA HIS A 121 4.09 -1.26 12.00
C HIS A 121 3.03 -2.31 12.33
N HIS A 122 3.31 -3.60 12.10
CA HIS A 122 2.37 -4.69 12.36
C HIS A 122 2.89 -5.73 13.38
N THR A 123 4.19 -6.03 13.39
CA THR A 123 4.81 -7.07 14.25
C THR A 123 5.82 -6.44 15.22
N LEU A 124 5.94 -7.00 16.43
CA LEU A 124 6.92 -6.56 17.42
C LEU A 124 8.36 -6.82 16.93
N PRO A 125 9.28 -5.85 17.11
CA PRO A 125 10.69 -6.03 16.77
C PRO A 125 11.27 -7.29 17.45
N GLY A 126 12.01 -8.10 16.69
CA GLY A 126 12.62 -9.33 17.18
C GLY A 126 11.67 -10.54 17.29
N THR A 127 10.42 -10.41 16.83
CA THR A 127 9.46 -11.53 16.77
C THR A 127 9.01 -11.78 15.34
N ALA A 128 8.68 -13.03 15.00
CA ALA A 128 8.17 -13.37 13.66
C ALA A 128 6.65 -13.23 13.54
N LYS A 129 5.91 -13.33 14.66
CA LYS A 129 4.44 -13.45 14.65
C LYS A 129 3.70 -12.62 15.70
N ALA A 130 4.40 -11.98 16.64
CA ALA A 130 3.73 -11.25 17.72
C ALA A 130 3.28 -9.88 17.23
N GLN A 131 1.98 -9.60 17.34
CA GLN A 131 1.41 -8.32 16.88
C GLN A 131 1.93 -7.16 17.73
N SER A 132 2.17 -6.03 17.06
CA SER A 132 2.59 -4.77 17.70
C SER A 132 1.41 -3.94 18.21
N TYR A 133 0.18 -4.41 18.08
CA TYR A 133 -1.04 -3.69 18.43
C TYR A 133 -2.02 -4.63 19.14
N VAL A 134 -3.03 -4.05 19.78
CA VAL A 134 -4.11 -4.80 20.42
C VAL A 134 -5.38 -4.73 19.57
N GLU A 135 -6.19 -5.80 19.61
CA GLU A 135 -7.41 -5.90 18.79
C GLU A 135 -8.71 -5.65 19.56
N TRP A 136 -8.67 -5.72 20.90
CA TRP A 136 -9.86 -5.54 21.76
C TRP A 136 -10.39 -4.09 21.78
N PHE A 137 -9.65 -3.14 21.20
CA PHE A 137 -10.06 -1.75 21.08
C PHE A 137 -9.59 -1.18 19.73
N THR A 138 -10.55 -0.78 18.90
CA THR A 138 -10.31 -0.12 17.61
C THR A 138 -11.20 1.11 17.50
N LEU A 139 -10.71 2.13 16.77
CA LEU A 139 -11.45 3.34 16.47
C LEU A 139 -11.96 3.30 15.02
N PRO A 140 -13.14 3.87 14.73
CA PRO A 140 -13.60 4.02 13.36
C PRO A 140 -12.64 4.94 12.59
N TYR A 141 -12.60 4.74 11.27
CA TYR A 141 -11.82 5.62 10.40
C TYR A 141 -12.32 7.07 10.52
N PHE A 142 -11.37 7.99 10.69
CA PHE A 142 -11.61 9.41 10.64
C PHE A 142 -10.37 10.11 10.07
N ARG A 143 -10.57 11.08 9.20
CA ARG A 143 -9.49 11.86 8.57
C ARG A 143 -9.67 13.33 8.92
N LEU A 144 -8.59 13.95 9.38
CA LEU A 144 -8.53 15.38 9.64
C LEU A 144 -8.34 16.15 8.33
N PRO A 145 -8.74 17.44 8.27
CA PRO A 145 -8.49 18.28 7.10
C PRO A 145 -7.00 18.31 6.71
N GLY A 146 -6.75 18.23 5.40
CA GLY A 146 -5.42 18.37 4.79
C GLY A 146 -5.20 19.70 4.10
N PHE A 147 -4.06 19.83 3.42
CA PHE A 147 -3.77 20.96 2.54
C PHE A 147 -4.38 20.84 1.15
N GLY A 148 -4.84 19.64 0.76
CA GLY A 148 -5.53 19.39 -0.50
C GLY A 148 -6.03 17.94 -0.58
N ASP A 149 -6.47 17.57 -1.78
CA ASP A 149 -6.92 16.22 -2.11
C ASP A 149 -5.85 15.47 -2.90
N VAL A 150 -6.07 14.18 -3.15
CA VAL A 150 -5.23 13.41 -4.07
C VAL A 150 -5.38 14.00 -5.46
N GLU A 151 -4.27 14.26 -6.13
CA GLU A 151 -4.25 14.76 -7.51
C GLU A 151 -3.73 13.69 -8.46
N ARG A 152 -4.14 13.79 -9.73
CA ARG A 152 -3.63 12.91 -10.78
C ARG A 152 -2.11 13.07 -10.88
N LEU A 153 -1.44 11.93 -11.05
CA LEU A 153 0.00 11.76 -11.12
C LEU A 153 0.74 11.95 -9.79
N ASP A 154 0.05 12.16 -8.67
CA ASP A 154 0.72 12.15 -7.37
C ASP A 154 1.34 10.79 -7.06
N ALA A 155 2.53 10.81 -6.45
CA ALA A 155 3.12 9.64 -5.81
C ALA A 155 2.45 9.42 -4.44
N VAL A 156 1.44 8.56 -4.41
CA VAL A 156 0.59 8.33 -3.26
C VAL A 156 1.09 7.12 -2.48
N VAL A 157 1.28 7.30 -1.17
CA VAL A 157 1.46 6.18 -0.23
C VAL A 157 0.11 5.79 0.33
N PHE A 158 -0.17 4.49 0.35
CA PHE A 158 -1.46 3.94 0.77
C PHE A 158 -1.27 2.56 1.40
N ASN A 159 -2.25 2.14 2.21
CA ASN A 159 -2.32 0.79 2.73
C ASN A 159 -2.81 -0.17 1.65
N PHE A 160 -2.21 -1.35 1.54
CA PHE A 160 -2.53 -2.34 0.52
C PHE A 160 -4.01 -2.80 0.63
N PRO A 161 -4.86 -2.58 -0.40
CA PRO A 161 -6.30 -2.87 -0.31
C PRO A 161 -6.64 -4.36 -0.16
N ALA A 162 -5.79 -5.25 -0.64
CA ALA A 162 -5.93 -6.70 -0.50
C ALA A 162 -5.11 -7.28 0.68
N GLY A 163 -4.58 -6.41 1.55
CA GLY A 163 -3.85 -6.79 2.77
C GLY A 163 -4.74 -6.91 4.02
N ASP A 164 -6.06 -6.95 3.86
CA ASP A 164 -7.05 -7.11 4.94
C ASP A 164 -7.07 -8.52 5.53
N THR A 165 -6.65 -9.51 4.73
CA THR A 165 -6.47 -10.90 5.15
C THR A 165 -5.06 -11.34 4.82
N ILE A 166 -4.41 -12.04 5.76
CA ILE A 166 -3.04 -12.55 5.58
C ILE A 166 -2.94 -14.02 5.95
N ILE A 167 -1.98 -14.69 5.33
CA ILE A 167 -1.47 -15.98 5.81
C ILE A 167 -0.45 -15.68 6.91
N ASN A 168 -0.59 -16.29 8.09
CA ASN A 168 0.24 -16.05 9.27
C ASN A 168 1.61 -16.75 9.18
N ASP A 169 2.30 -16.44 8.10
CA ASP A 169 3.62 -16.90 7.72
C ASP A 169 4.48 -15.69 7.29
N PRO A 170 5.72 -15.53 7.80
CA PRO A 170 6.56 -14.37 7.50
C PRO A 170 6.82 -14.16 6.01
N GLU A 171 6.92 -15.24 5.23
CA GLU A 171 7.21 -15.17 3.80
C GLU A 171 5.96 -14.83 2.99
N LEU A 172 4.78 -15.26 3.44
CA LEU A 172 3.52 -15.05 2.71
C LEU A 172 2.72 -13.82 3.16
N SER A 173 2.97 -13.31 4.36
CA SER A 173 2.14 -12.26 4.99
C SER A 173 2.16 -10.89 4.29
N GLY A 174 3.16 -10.64 3.44
CA GLY A 174 3.27 -9.44 2.60
C GLY A 174 2.69 -9.60 1.19
N HIS A 175 2.24 -10.79 0.81
CA HIS A 175 1.68 -11.08 -0.51
C HIS A 175 0.15 -10.96 -0.53
N ASN A 176 -0.42 -10.85 -1.72
CA ASN A 176 -1.86 -10.84 -1.91
C ASN A 176 -2.46 -12.21 -1.55
N TYR A 177 -3.16 -12.27 -0.42
CA TYR A 177 -3.83 -13.46 0.06
C TYR A 177 -4.81 -14.04 -0.97
N TYR A 178 -5.60 -13.21 -1.62
CA TYR A 178 -6.63 -13.67 -2.57
C TYR A 178 -6.01 -14.35 -3.79
N ASP A 179 -4.91 -13.80 -4.29
CA ASP A 179 -4.18 -14.37 -5.42
C ASP A 179 -3.58 -15.73 -5.05
N ILE A 180 -3.02 -15.86 -3.84
CA ILE A 180 -2.49 -17.14 -3.34
C ILE A 180 -3.60 -18.19 -3.27
N ILE A 181 -4.74 -17.84 -2.69
CA ILE A 181 -5.89 -18.75 -2.58
C ILE A 181 -6.39 -19.16 -3.96
N GLN A 182 -6.55 -18.20 -4.88
CA GLN A 182 -7.05 -18.46 -6.22
C GLN A 182 -6.09 -19.33 -7.05
N ARG A 183 -4.79 -19.03 -7.03
CA ARG A 183 -3.76 -19.84 -7.70
C ARG A 183 -3.75 -21.26 -7.17
N ASN A 184 -3.74 -21.42 -5.84
CA ASN A 184 -3.75 -22.75 -5.24
C ASN A 184 -5.04 -23.52 -5.57
N ALA A 185 -6.20 -22.86 -5.54
CA ALA A 185 -7.48 -23.44 -5.92
C ALA A 185 -7.44 -23.96 -7.37
N TYR A 186 -6.90 -23.17 -8.29
CA TYR A 186 -6.77 -23.52 -9.69
C TYR A 186 -5.77 -24.67 -9.92
N ASP A 187 -4.61 -24.65 -9.25
CA ASP A 187 -3.61 -25.72 -9.31
C ASP A 187 -4.18 -27.05 -8.83
N VAL A 188 -4.96 -27.03 -7.74
CA VAL A 188 -5.63 -28.22 -7.21
C VAL A 188 -6.66 -28.75 -8.21
N TRP A 189 -7.44 -27.87 -8.84
CA TRP A 189 -8.37 -28.25 -9.90
C TRP A 189 -7.65 -28.91 -11.10
N LYS A 190 -6.57 -28.29 -11.61
CA LYS A 190 -5.73 -28.86 -12.69
C LYS A 190 -5.16 -30.22 -12.31
N ARG A 191 -4.58 -30.36 -11.11
CA ARG A 191 -4.00 -31.63 -10.62
C ARG A 191 -5.04 -32.74 -10.45
N ASN A 192 -6.29 -32.38 -10.20
CA ASN A 192 -7.39 -33.33 -10.10
C ASN A 192 -7.93 -33.76 -11.47
N GLY A 193 -7.33 -33.30 -12.57
CA GLY A 193 -7.67 -33.68 -13.94
C GLY A 193 -8.88 -32.94 -14.50
N GLU A 194 -9.13 -31.70 -14.06
CA GLU A 194 -10.10 -30.79 -14.68
C GLU A 194 -11.54 -31.39 -14.78
N LYS A 195 -11.94 -32.15 -13.75
CA LYS A 195 -13.15 -32.98 -13.74
C LYS A 195 -14.48 -32.21 -13.78
N ASP A 196 -14.45 -30.93 -13.43
CA ASP A 196 -15.61 -30.04 -13.39
C ASP A 196 -15.21 -28.63 -13.90
N ASP A 197 -16.19 -27.75 -14.12
CA ASP A 197 -15.91 -26.36 -14.48
C ASP A 197 -15.38 -25.59 -13.26
N PHE A 198 -14.15 -25.07 -13.36
CA PHE A 198 -13.50 -24.35 -12.26
C PHE A 198 -14.29 -23.12 -11.83
N TRP A 199 -14.82 -22.35 -12.77
CA TRP A 199 -15.45 -21.06 -12.48
C TRP A 199 -16.82 -21.23 -11.81
N ALA A 200 -17.61 -22.19 -12.26
CA ALA A 200 -18.87 -22.60 -11.63
C ALA A 200 -18.64 -23.18 -10.22
N ASN A 201 -17.48 -23.80 -9.98
CA ASN A 201 -17.12 -24.42 -8.70
C ASN A 201 -16.04 -23.63 -7.92
N LYS A 202 -15.79 -22.36 -8.29
CA LYS A 202 -14.65 -21.58 -7.75
C LYS A 202 -14.67 -21.52 -6.23
N SER A 203 -15.85 -21.28 -5.65
CA SER A 203 -16.03 -21.21 -4.19
C SER A 203 -15.65 -22.51 -3.47
N LYS A 204 -15.89 -23.69 -4.08
CA LYS A 204 -15.52 -25.00 -3.50
C LYS A 204 -13.99 -25.15 -3.45
N TYR A 205 -13.30 -24.81 -4.54
CA TYR A 205 -11.84 -24.89 -4.61
C TYR A 205 -11.15 -23.85 -3.73
N GLU A 206 -11.65 -22.61 -3.72
CA GLU A 206 -11.14 -21.58 -2.81
C GLU A 206 -11.33 -21.98 -1.35
N GLN A 207 -12.48 -22.56 -0.98
CA GLN A 207 -12.71 -23.02 0.39
C GLN A 207 -11.70 -24.12 0.79
N ALA A 208 -11.42 -25.06 -0.13
CA ALA A 208 -10.41 -26.09 0.10
C ALA A 208 -9.01 -25.49 0.29
N ALA A 209 -8.62 -24.52 -0.55
CA ALA A 209 -7.36 -23.79 -0.42
C ALA A 209 -7.28 -23.03 0.92
N ARG A 210 -8.34 -22.32 1.33
CA ARG A 210 -8.41 -21.62 2.62
C ARG A 210 -8.22 -22.58 3.78
N ASN A 211 -8.92 -23.72 3.78
CA ASN A 211 -8.77 -24.76 4.81
C ASN A 211 -7.33 -25.31 4.88
N TYR A 212 -6.68 -25.48 3.72
CA TYR A 212 -5.29 -25.92 3.67
C TYR A 212 -4.34 -24.89 4.32
N PHE A 213 -4.42 -23.63 3.91
CA PHE A 213 -3.53 -22.58 4.43
C PHE A 213 -3.81 -22.25 5.89
N ASP A 214 -5.07 -22.25 6.31
CA ASP A 214 -5.44 -22.02 7.72
C ASP A 214 -4.90 -23.12 8.63
N LYS A 215 -5.06 -24.39 8.23
CA LYS A 215 -4.51 -25.52 9.00
C LYS A 215 -2.98 -25.48 9.09
N LYS A 216 -2.30 -25.04 8.03
CA LYS A 216 -0.83 -25.08 7.93
C LYS A 216 -0.15 -23.87 8.57
N TYR A 217 -0.71 -22.68 8.40
CA TYR A 217 -0.06 -21.42 8.79
C TYR A 217 -0.95 -20.56 9.70
N GLY A 218 -2.27 -20.73 9.61
CA GLY A 218 -3.29 -19.84 10.18
C GLY A 218 -3.59 -18.66 9.25
N ILE A 219 -4.85 -18.24 9.23
CA ILE A 219 -5.29 -17.03 8.50
C ILE A 219 -5.71 -15.97 9.53
N LYS A 220 -5.31 -14.71 9.29
CA LYS A 220 -5.65 -13.59 10.17
C LYS A 220 -6.16 -12.39 9.39
N ALA A 221 -7.10 -11.66 9.99
CA ALA A 221 -7.50 -10.35 9.52
C ALA A 221 -6.51 -9.28 10.01
N ARG A 222 -6.36 -8.19 9.26
CA ARG A 222 -5.45 -7.09 9.59
C ARG A 222 -6.17 -5.73 9.54
N PRO A 223 -6.11 -4.92 10.62
CA PRO A 223 -6.65 -3.56 10.63
C PRO A 223 -6.06 -2.70 9.51
N LEU A 224 -6.85 -1.76 9.00
CA LEU A 224 -6.50 -0.92 7.84
C LEU A 224 -5.15 -0.20 8.00
N ASP A 225 -4.92 0.43 9.15
CA ASP A 225 -3.69 1.16 9.47
C ASP A 225 -2.47 0.26 9.75
N LYS A 226 -2.66 -1.06 9.75
CA LYS A 226 -1.61 -2.05 9.97
C LYS A 226 -1.24 -2.84 8.71
N ARG A 227 -1.99 -2.67 7.62
CA ARG A 227 -1.68 -3.30 6.31
C ARG A 227 -0.39 -2.75 5.73
N GLU A 228 0.23 -3.52 4.84
CA GLU A 228 1.45 -3.11 4.15
C GLU A 228 1.28 -1.77 3.44
N ASN A 229 2.33 -0.96 3.41
CA ASN A 229 2.31 0.33 2.72
C ASN A 229 2.87 0.16 1.31
N TYR A 230 2.15 0.67 0.33
CA TYR A 230 2.56 0.71 -1.06
C TYR A 230 2.68 2.18 -1.49
N ILE A 231 3.56 2.43 -2.46
CA ILE A 231 3.67 3.71 -3.15
C ILE A 231 3.47 3.49 -4.63
N LYS A 232 2.57 4.28 -5.22
CA LYS A 232 2.19 4.21 -6.63
C LYS A 232 1.75 5.59 -7.11
N ARG A 233 1.75 5.78 -8.42
CA ARG A 233 1.26 7.00 -9.06
C ARG A 233 -0.25 6.97 -9.25
N CYS A 234 -0.93 8.06 -8.93
CA CYS A 234 -2.38 8.17 -9.14
C CYS A 234 -2.72 8.36 -10.62
N THR A 235 -3.16 7.30 -11.30
CA THR A 235 -3.44 7.34 -12.74
C THR A 235 -4.93 7.50 -13.05
N GLY A 236 -5.82 7.07 -12.14
CA GLY A 236 -7.27 7.25 -12.25
C GLY A 236 -7.87 7.90 -11.00
N MET A 237 -8.72 8.90 -11.24
CA MET A 237 -9.37 9.73 -10.23
C MET A 237 -10.83 9.29 -10.01
N PRO A 238 -11.43 9.62 -8.85
CA PRO A 238 -12.86 9.39 -8.61
C PRO A 238 -13.70 10.12 -9.66
N GLY A 239 -14.66 9.41 -10.25
CA GLY A 239 -15.50 9.84 -11.36
C GLY A 239 -14.92 9.54 -12.76
N ASP A 240 -13.69 9.03 -12.87
CA ASP A 240 -13.14 8.66 -14.18
C ASP A 240 -13.71 7.34 -14.71
N THR A 241 -13.86 7.24 -16.03
CA THR A 241 -13.75 5.97 -16.75
C THR A 241 -12.29 5.73 -17.11
N PHE A 242 -11.66 4.79 -16.43
CA PHE A 242 -10.26 4.41 -16.60
C PHE A 242 -10.12 3.26 -17.61
N GLU A 243 -9.18 3.38 -18.54
CA GLU A 243 -8.87 2.35 -19.53
C GLU A 243 -7.38 2.32 -19.85
N ILE A 244 -6.86 1.15 -20.24
CA ILE A 244 -5.54 0.97 -20.82
C ILE A 244 -5.73 0.32 -22.19
N ILE A 245 -5.13 0.94 -23.22
CA ILE A 245 -5.11 0.42 -24.59
C ILE A 245 -3.65 0.40 -25.03
N ASP A 246 -3.15 -0.79 -25.35
CA ASP A 246 -1.75 -1.04 -25.70
C ASP A 246 -0.77 -0.32 -24.75
N GLY A 247 -1.01 -0.51 -23.45
CA GLY A 247 -0.20 0.06 -22.36
C GLY A 247 -0.43 1.56 -22.09
N THR A 248 -1.06 2.30 -23.00
CA THR A 248 -1.37 3.72 -22.84
C THR A 248 -2.60 3.91 -21.95
N ILE A 249 -2.52 4.81 -20.96
CA ILE A 249 -3.62 5.08 -20.03
C ILE A 249 -4.54 6.16 -20.59
N TYR A 250 -5.83 5.89 -20.48
CA TYR A 250 -6.91 6.82 -20.78
C TYR A 250 -7.77 7.05 -19.54
N ALA A 251 -8.17 8.30 -19.33
CA ALA A 251 -9.22 8.67 -18.38
C ALA A 251 -10.28 9.49 -19.12
N ASN A 252 -11.53 9.02 -19.10
CA ASN A 252 -12.65 9.64 -19.83
C ASN A 252 -12.32 9.84 -21.33
N GLY A 253 -11.67 8.84 -21.95
CA GLY A 253 -11.25 8.86 -23.35
C GLY A 253 -10.04 9.76 -23.66
N LYS A 254 -9.42 10.41 -22.66
CA LYS A 254 -8.24 11.27 -22.84
C LYS A 254 -6.97 10.58 -22.34
N ILE A 255 -5.90 10.69 -23.12
CA ILE A 255 -4.59 10.14 -22.76
C ILE A 255 -4.07 10.82 -21.49
N ILE A 256 -3.60 10.01 -20.54
CA ILE A 256 -2.85 10.47 -19.38
C ILE A 256 -1.36 10.41 -19.70
N GLN A 257 -0.75 11.60 -19.82
CA GLN A 257 0.69 11.76 -20.02
C GLN A 257 1.42 11.32 -18.75
N LEU A 258 2.11 10.19 -18.82
CA LEU A 258 2.96 9.71 -17.73
C LEU A 258 4.28 10.51 -17.67
N PRO A 259 4.95 10.53 -16.50
CA PRO A 259 6.31 11.03 -16.41
C PRO A 259 7.25 10.37 -17.43
N THR A 260 8.21 11.13 -17.96
CA THR A 260 9.13 10.66 -19.02
C THR A 260 10.05 9.52 -18.60
N ASP A 261 10.19 9.31 -17.30
CA ASP A 261 10.95 8.26 -16.64
C ASP A 261 10.12 7.00 -16.34
N ALA A 262 8.80 7.03 -16.54
CA ALA A 262 7.98 5.83 -16.46
C ALA A 262 8.44 4.79 -17.49
N GLN A 263 8.61 3.55 -17.04
CA GLN A 263 9.15 2.45 -17.82
C GLN A 263 8.04 1.56 -18.36
N MET A 264 8.21 1.15 -19.62
CA MET A 264 7.44 0.10 -20.26
C MET A 264 8.39 -0.96 -20.80
N GLU A 265 7.84 -2.13 -21.11
CA GLU A 265 8.59 -3.21 -21.72
C GLU A 265 8.50 -3.08 -23.24
N TYR A 266 9.62 -3.33 -23.91
CA TYR A 266 9.75 -3.24 -25.35
C TYR A 266 10.40 -4.51 -25.89
N ILE A 267 9.91 -4.97 -27.02
CA ILE A 267 10.53 -6.03 -27.82
C ILE A 267 11.59 -5.37 -28.69
N VAL A 268 12.85 -5.75 -28.48
CA VAL A 268 14.02 -5.25 -29.20
C VAL A 268 14.62 -6.38 -30.02
N THR A 269 14.40 -6.31 -31.33
CA THR A 269 14.96 -7.26 -32.30
C THR A 269 16.35 -6.79 -32.71
N THR A 270 17.32 -7.70 -32.70
CA THR A 270 18.73 -7.36 -32.92
C THR A 270 19.38 -8.30 -33.95
N THR A 271 20.45 -7.83 -34.59
CA THR A 271 21.26 -8.62 -35.53
C THR A 271 22.45 -9.31 -34.85
N GLY A 272 22.68 -9.02 -33.56
CA GLY A 272 23.75 -9.55 -32.74
C GLY A 272 23.53 -9.19 -31.26
N GLU A 273 24.46 -9.60 -30.39
CA GLU A 273 24.30 -9.38 -28.94
C GLU A 273 24.36 -7.90 -28.56
N LEU A 274 23.51 -7.52 -27.60
CA LEU A 274 23.54 -6.19 -26.99
C LEU A 274 24.64 -6.10 -25.94
N ASN A 275 25.48 -5.07 -26.05
CA ASN A 275 26.51 -4.81 -25.05
C ASN A 275 25.88 -4.18 -23.79
N SER A 276 25.69 -5.01 -22.77
CA SER A 276 25.06 -4.64 -21.50
C SER A 276 25.78 -3.51 -20.74
N ARG A 277 27.10 -3.38 -20.91
CA ARG A 277 27.88 -2.28 -20.32
C ARG A 277 27.56 -0.95 -20.97
N ILE A 278 27.52 -0.91 -22.30
CA ILE A 278 27.13 0.29 -23.06
C ILE A 278 25.70 0.69 -22.69
N LEU A 279 24.79 -0.29 -22.61
CA LEU A 279 23.41 -0.05 -22.24
C LEU A 279 23.26 0.57 -20.84
N LYS A 280 24.06 0.11 -19.88
CA LYS A 280 24.07 0.69 -18.53
C LYS A 280 24.73 2.06 -18.46
N GLU A 281 25.90 2.21 -19.05
CA GLU A 281 26.70 3.44 -18.96
C GLU A 281 26.09 4.60 -19.76
N GLN A 282 25.50 4.33 -20.93
CA GLN A 282 24.99 5.36 -21.83
C GLN A 282 23.47 5.59 -21.73
N TYR A 283 22.70 4.56 -21.37
CA TYR A 283 21.24 4.62 -21.40
C TYR A 283 20.56 4.25 -20.06
N ASP A 284 21.36 3.99 -19.02
CA ASP A 284 20.92 3.55 -17.68
C ASP A 284 20.03 2.28 -17.71
N ILE A 285 20.14 1.45 -18.74
CA ILE A 285 19.42 0.17 -18.80
C ILE A 285 20.27 -0.90 -18.12
N SER A 286 19.75 -1.49 -17.05
CA SER A 286 20.52 -2.48 -16.30
C SER A 286 20.45 -3.84 -17.00
N PRO A 287 21.48 -4.69 -16.87
CA PRO A 287 21.41 -6.04 -17.42
C PRO A 287 20.22 -6.86 -16.92
N GLY A 288 19.78 -6.62 -15.68
CA GLY A 288 18.58 -7.24 -15.11
C GLY A 288 17.26 -6.72 -15.69
N ASP A 289 17.27 -5.60 -16.40
CA ASP A 289 16.11 -5.05 -17.11
C ASP A 289 15.97 -5.66 -18.52
N MET A 290 16.90 -6.54 -18.92
CA MET A 290 16.94 -7.21 -20.21
C MET A 290 16.74 -8.72 -20.05
N GLN A 291 15.73 -9.26 -20.73
CA GLN A 291 15.48 -10.68 -20.80
C GLN A 291 15.42 -11.11 -22.26
N TYR A 292 16.28 -12.04 -22.70
CA TYR A 292 16.13 -12.62 -24.02
C TYR A 292 14.98 -13.62 -24.01
N ASN A 293 13.99 -13.40 -24.88
CA ASN A 293 12.87 -14.30 -25.07
C ASN A 293 13.13 -15.18 -26.30
N ASN A 294 13.31 -16.49 -26.06
CA ASN A 294 13.63 -17.45 -27.12
C ASN A 294 12.49 -17.65 -28.12
N GLU A 295 11.24 -17.50 -27.69
CA GLU A 295 10.06 -17.67 -28.55
C GLU A 295 9.91 -16.49 -29.51
N LEU A 296 10.20 -15.28 -29.03
CA LEU A 296 10.19 -14.07 -29.84
C LEU A 296 11.48 -13.88 -30.66
N GLY A 297 12.57 -14.57 -30.29
CA GLY A 297 13.89 -14.36 -30.86
C GLY A 297 14.40 -12.92 -30.66
N ALA A 298 14.03 -12.29 -29.54
CA ALA A 298 14.24 -10.88 -29.27
C ALA A 298 14.49 -10.62 -27.79
N TYR A 299 15.04 -9.44 -27.47
CA TYR A 299 15.17 -8.99 -26.09
C TYR A 299 13.89 -8.28 -25.65
N LEU A 300 13.32 -8.68 -24.51
CA LEU A 300 12.39 -7.86 -23.74
C LEU A 300 13.20 -6.94 -22.85
N ILE A 301 13.01 -5.63 -23.02
CA ILE A 301 13.76 -4.62 -22.27
C ILE A 301 12.80 -3.64 -21.62
N SER A 302 12.90 -3.50 -20.30
CA SER A 302 12.18 -2.47 -19.54
C SER A 302 12.93 -1.14 -19.56
N MET A 303 12.39 -0.14 -20.25
CA MET A 303 13.03 1.16 -20.38
C MET A 303 12.03 2.32 -20.41
N PRO A 304 12.46 3.55 -20.07
CA PRO A 304 11.64 4.74 -20.27
C PRO A 304 11.33 5.00 -21.74
N VAL A 305 10.18 5.62 -22.02
CA VAL A 305 9.80 6.05 -23.39
C VAL A 305 10.86 6.96 -24.01
N SER A 306 11.50 7.80 -23.19
CA SER A 306 12.57 8.70 -23.61
C SER A 306 13.83 7.98 -24.12
N SER A 307 14.04 6.71 -23.76
CA SER A 307 15.21 5.92 -24.19
C SER A 307 15.02 5.23 -25.53
N ILE A 308 13.79 5.13 -26.05
CA ILE A 308 13.46 4.34 -27.25
C ILE A 308 14.28 4.78 -28.46
N GLN A 309 14.36 6.09 -28.73
CA GLN A 309 15.05 6.59 -29.92
C GLN A 309 16.54 6.25 -29.86
N SER A 310 17.17 6.46 -28.71
CA SER A 310 18.58 6.17 -28.49
C SER A 310 18.91 4.69 -28.71
N ILE A 311 17.99 3.78 -28.37
CA ILE A 311 18.15 2.34 -28.61
C ILE A 311 17.98 2.00 -30.09
N LYS A 312 17.04 2.64 -30.79
CA LYS A 312 16.86 2.46 -32.24
C LYS A 312 18.07 2.90 -33.04
N ASP A 313 18.85 3.85 -32.53
CA ASP A 313 20.06 4.36 -33.21
C ASP A 313 21.26 3.42 -33.10
N LEU A 314 21.20 2.36 -32.28
CA LEU A 314 22.25 1.36 -32.18
C LEU A 314 22.30 0.50 -33.45
N SER A 315 23.47 0.39 -34.06
CA SER A 315 23.65 -0.35 -35.34
C SER A 315 23.25 -1.83 -35.29
N VAL A 316 23.22 -2.42 -34.10
CA VAL A 316 22.83 -3.82 -33.87
C VAL A 316 21.31 -4.00 -33.71
N VAL A 317 20.57 -2.91 -33.46
CA VAL A 317 19.11 -2.93 -33.28
C VAL A 317 18.43 -2.80 -34.63
N LYS A 318 17.55 -3.75 -34.94
CA LYS A 318 16.75 -3.76 -36.17
C LYS A 318 15.41 -3.08 -35.96
N GLU A 319 14.76 -3.38 -34.84
CA GLU A 319 13.41 -2.95 -34.56
C GLU A 319 13.16 -2.85 -33.05
N VAL A 320 12.37 -1.85 -32.65
CA VAL A 320 11.89 -1.69 -31.27
C VAL A 320 10.38 -1.47 -31.34
N THR A 321 9.63 -2.42 -30.79
CA THR A 321 8.17 -2.35 -30.65
C THR A 321 7.78 -2.39 -29.18
N GLN A 322 6.71 -1.70 -28.81
CA GLN A 322 6.22 -1.77 -27.44
C GLN A 322 5.63 -3.15 -27.19
N TYR A 323 6.01 -3.77 -26.08
CA TYR A 323 5.38 -5.00 -25.66
C TYR A 323 3.94 -4.71 -25.22
N SER A 324 3.01 -5.54 -25.67
CA SER A 324 1.62 -5.48 -25.26
C SER A 324 0.98 -6.85 -25.38
N LEU A 325 0.36 -7.30 -24.30
CA LEU A 325 -0.48 -8.50 -24.33
C LEU A 325 -1.89 -8.15 -24.82
N PRO A 326 -2.36 -8.76 -25.92
CA PRO A 326 -3.71 -8.52 -26.42
C PRO A 326 -4.76 -9.06 -25.44
N ARG A 327 -5.97 -8.51 -25.49
CA ARG A 327 -7.10 -9.00 -24.67
C ARG A 327 -7.34 -10.49 -24.92
N GLY A 328 -7.62 -11.22 -23.85
CA GLY A 328 -7.81 -12.68 -23.88
C GLY A 328 -6.51 -13.49 -23.89
N SER A 329 -5.34 -12.83 -23.87
CA SER A 329 -4.10 -13.52 -23.53
C SER A 329 -4.09 -13.91 -22.06
N TYR A 330 -3.91 -15.20 -21.81
CA TYR A 330 -3.74 -15.76 -20.48
C TYR A 330 -2.37 -16.44 -20.43
N ASP A 331 -1.56 -16.11 -19.42
CA ASP A 331 -0.39 -16.92 -19.06
C ASP A 331 -0.85 -17.98 -18.06
N ASP A 332 -0.47 -19.24 -18.29
CA ASP A 332 -0.70 -20.37 -17.38
C ASP A 332 -0.16 -20.12 -15.96
N THR A 333 0.76 -19.17 -15.77
CA THR A 333 1.33 -18.80 -14.47
C THR A 333 0.57 -17.70 -13.71
N HIS A 334 -0.55 -17.21 -14.26
CA HIS A 334 -1.59 -16.40 -13.60
C HIS A 334 -1.06 -15.23 -12.74
N MET A 335 -0.76 -14.07 -13.33
CA MET A 335 -1.03 -12.83 -12.58
C MET A 335 -2.53 -12.54 -12.70
N PRO A 336 -3.31 -12.71 -11.62
CA PRO A 336 -4.74 -12.41 -11.64
C PRO A 336 -4.97 -10.93 -12.00
N ILE A 337 -5.54 -10.66 -13.18
CA ILE A 337 -5.99 -9.33 -13.55
C ILE A 337 -7.37 -9.13 -12.95
N PHE A 338 -7.52 -8.05 -12.17
CA PHE A 338 -8.80 -7.66 -11.60
C PHE A 338 -9.86 -7.57 -12.72
N PRO A 339 -11.09 -8.09 -12.53
CA PRO A 339 -11.68 -8.60 -11.28
C PRO A 339 -11.52 -10.10 -11.01
N ASN A 340 -10.69 -10.82 -11.78
CA ASN A 340 -10.53 -12.27 -11.66
C ASN A 340 -11.81 -13.06 -11.96
N ASP A 341 -12.47 -12.66 -13.04
CA ASP A 341 -13.72 -13.22 -13.51
C ASP A 341 -13.63 -13.48 -15.03
N PRO A 342 -14.06 -14.66 -15.52
CA PRO A 342 -13.85 -15.08 -16.90
C PRO A 342 -14.61 -14.22 -17.93
N ASN A 343 -15.59 -13.42 -17.49
CA ASN A 343 -16.28 -12.48 -18.36
C ASN A 343 -15.42 -11.27 -18.76
N PHE A 344 -14.24 -11.12 -18.15
CA PHE A 344 -13.31 -10.04 -18.42
C PHE A 344 -12.01 -10.62 -19.01
N ASN A 345 -11.73 -10.25 -20.26
CA ASN A 345 -10.55 -10.69 -20.99
C ASN A 345 -9.39 -9.67 -20.91
N TRP A 346 -9.32 -8.92 -19.81
CA TRP A 346 -8.34 -7.86 -19.62
C TRP A 346 -6.93 -8.41 -19.37
N THR A 347 -5.94 -7.65 -19.82
CA THR A 347 -4.53 -7.88 -19.54
C THR A 347 -3.92 -6.67 -18.84
N ALA A 348 -2.65 -6.75 -18.43
CA ALA A 348 -1.94 -5.63 -17.82
C ALA A 348 -1.76 -4.43 -18.78
N ASP A 349 -1.88 -4.68 -20.09
CA ASP A 349 -1.67 -3.70 -21.17
C ASP A 349 -2.97 -3.31 -21.86
N ASN A 350 -4.02 -4.11 -21.71
CA ASN A 350 -5.34 -3.86 -22.27
C ASN A 350 -6.41 -4.09 -21.19
N PHE A 351 -6.76 -3.05 -20.45
CA PHE A 351 -7.56 -3.10 -19.23
C PHE A 351 -8.73 -2.13 -19.29
N GLY A 352 -9.90 -2.53 -18.80
CA GLY A 352 -11.08 -1.66 -18.77
C GLY A 352 -11.91 -1.72 -20.07
N PRO A 353 -12.83 -0.76 -20.27
CA PRO A 353 -13.05 0.41 -19.42
C PRO A 353 -13.58 0.05 -18.02
N LEU A 354 -13.17 0.81 -17.01
CA LEU A 354 -13.58 0.66 -15.61
C LEU A 354 -13.98 2.03 -15.04
N TYR A 355 -15.22 2.18 -14.59
CA TYR A 355 -15.65 3.39 -13.88
C TYR A 355 -15.12 3.39 -12.45
N LEU A 356 -14.56 4.51 -12.00
CA LEU A 356 -14.03 4.72 -10.67
C LEU A 356 -15.05 5.54 -9.88
N PRO A 357 -15.82 4.96 -8.94
CA PRO A 357 -16.87 5.71 -8.26
C PRO A 357 -16.30 6.85 -7.40
N LYS A 358 -16.97 8.01 -7.41
CA LYS A 358 -16.78 9.05 -6.39
C LYS A 358 -17.84 8.91 -5.30
N LYS A 359 -17.54 9.46 -4.13
CA LYS A 359 -18.47 9.48 -3.00
C LYS A 359 -19.80 10.12 -3.39
N GLY A 360 -20.89 9.41 -3.11
CA GLY A 360 -22.26 9.83 -3.42
C GLY A 360 -22.74 9.43 -4.82
N ASP A 361 -21.89 8.82 -5.66
CA ASP A 361 -22.34 8.28 -6.93
C ASP A 361 -23.31 7.13 -6.75
N VAL A 362 -24.32 7.09 -7.62
CA VAL A 362 -25.23 5.96 -7.78
C VAL A 362 -24.86 5.24 -9.06
N LEU A 363 -24.59 3.94 -8.96
CA LEU A 363 -24.29 3.07 -10.09
C LEU A 363 -25.36 1.98 -10.20
N ASP A 364 -25.86 1.77 -11.41
CA ASP A 364 -26.71 0.61 -11.70
C ASP A 364 -25.90 -0.69 -11.59
N LEU A 365 -26.46 -1.68 -10.91
CA LEU A 365 -25.84 -2.97 -10.66
C LEU A 365 -26.62 -4.09 -11.35
N ASP A 366 -25.87 -4.95 -12.02
CA ASP A 366 -26.34 -6.20 -12.59
C ASP A 366 -25.27 -7.27 -12.44
N LEU A 367 -25.58 -8.51 -12.82
CA LEU A 367 -24.64 -9.63 -12.68
C LEU A 367 -23.39 -9.50 -13.56
N SER A 368 -23.42 -8.67 -14.62
CA SER A 368 -22.30 -8.47 -15.52
C SER A 368 -21.24 -7.54 -14.92
N ASN A 369 -21.67 -6.50 -14.19
CA ASN A 369 -20.77 -5.52 -13.60
C ASN A 369 -20.46 -5.77 -12.11
N LEU A 370 -21.26 -6.62 -11.45
CA LEU A 370 -21.10 -6.97 -10.04
C LEU A 370 -19.68 -7.43 -9.66
N PRO A 371 -18.96 -8.25 -10.47
CA PRO A 371 -17.60 -8.66 -10.13
C PRO A 371 -16.63 -7.49 -9.94
N LEU A 372 -16.82 -6.38 -10.65
CA LEU A 372 -16.01 -5.17 -10.53
C LEU A 372 -16.25 -4.49 -9.18
N TYR A 373 -17.49 -4.34 -8.75
CA TYR A 373 -17.83 -3.51 -7.58
C TYR A 373 -18.05 -4.29 -6.29
N LYS A 374 -18.13 -5.62 -6.36
CA LYS A 374 -18.38 -6.49 -5.20
C LYS A 374 -17.45 -6.20 -4.03
N ARG A 375 -16.14 -6.06 -4.27
CA ARG A 375 -15.16 -5.80 -3.21
C ARG A 375 -15.34 -4.42 -2.58
N ALA A 376 -15.68 -3.40 -3.38
CA ALA A 376 -15.98 -2.07 -2.87
C ALA A 376 -17.20 -2.06 -1.95
N ILE A 377 -18.29 -2.69 -2.39
CA ILE A 377 -19.53 -2.78 -1.62
C ILE A 377 -19.32 -3.55 -0.31
N THR A 378 -18.57 -4.65 -0.36
CA THR A 378 -18.39 -5.57 0.79
C THR A 378 -17.20 -5.19 1.67
N ALA A 379 -15.98 -5.42 1.20
CA ALA A 379 -14.77 -5.30 2.01
C ALA A 379 -14.42 -3.86 2.37
N TYR A 380 -14.75 -2.88 1.52
CA TYR A 380 -14.39 -1.47 1.74
C TYR A 380 -15.50 -0.67 2.42
N GLU A 381 -16.77 -0.91 2.07
CA GLU A 381 -17.91 -0.15 2.61
C GLU A 381 -18.78 -0.92 3.62
N GLY A 382 -18.39 -2.15 3.93
CA GLY A 382 -18.91 -2.94 5.05
C GLY A 382 -20.33 -3.47 4.86
N ASN A 383 -20.81 -3.60 3.62
CA ASN A 383 -22.15 -4.13 3.37
C ASN A 383 -22.13 -5.65 3.14
N HIS A 384 -23.25 -6.30 3.43
CA HIS A 384 -23.47 -7.70 3.10
C HIS A 384 -24.09 -7.81 1.71
N LEU A 385 -23.49 -8.62 0.82
CA LEU A 385 -23.92 -8.76 -0.58
C LEU A 385 -24.24 -10.22 -0.88
N GLU A 386 -25.44 -10.48 -1.38
CA GLU A 386 -25.90 -11.80 -1.79
C GLU A 386 -26.53 -11.77 -3.18
N VAL A 387 -26.36 -12.85 -3.94
CA VAL A 387 -27.08 -13.08 -5.21
C VAL A 387 -27.96 -14.31 -5.04
N LYS A 388 -29.27 -14.16 -5.22
CA LYS A 388 -30.26 -15.24 -5.09
C LYS A 388 -31.15 -15.25 -6.32
N ASN A 389 -31.22 -16.38 -7.03
CA ASN A 389 -32.05 -16.55 -8.23
C ASN A 389 -31.85 -15.43 -9.29
N GLY A 390 -30.62 -14.93 -9.42
CA GLY A 390 -30.27 -13.85 -10.35
C GLY A 390 -30.53 -12.42 -9.83
N ASP A 391 -31.15 -12.28 -8.66
CA ASP A 391 -31.40 -10.99 -8.02
C ASP A 391 -30.26 -10.62 -7.04
N ILE A 392 -29.89 -9.34 -7.01
CA ILE A 392 -28.87 -8.78 -6.12
C ILE A 392 -29.53 -8.24 -4.85
N TYR A 393 -28.98 -8.62 -3.70
CA TYR A 393 -29.40 -8.14 -2.39
C TYR A 393 -28.22 -7.48 -1.68
N ILE A 394 -28.44 -6.28 -1.14
CA ILE A 394 -27.47 -5.57 -0.30
C ILE A 394 -28.12 -5.32 1.07
N ASN A 395 -27.48 -5.81 2.13
CA ASN A 395 -27.99 -5.77 3.51
C ASN A 395 -29.40 -6.37 3.66
N GLY A 396 -29.73 -7.37 2.84
CA GLY A 396 -31.03 -8.05 2.85
C GLY A 396 -32.09 -7.43 1.94
N GLU A 397 -31.84 -6.25 1.36
CA GLU A 397 -32.78 -5.57 0.46
C GLU A 397 -32.43 -5.84 -1.00
N LYS A 398 -33.44 -6.23 -1.80
CA LYS A 398 -33.28 -6.42 -3.25
C LYS A 398 -33.01 -5.06 -3.89
N THR A 399 -31.94 -4.95 -4.68
CA THR A 399 -31.55 -3.71 -5.34
C THR A 399 -31.00 -3.94 -6.74
N THR A 400 -31.08 -2.92 -7.58
CA THR A 400 -30.48 -2.84 -8.91
C THR A 400 -29.50 -1.67 -9.02
N SER A 401 -29.15 -1.04 -7.89
CA SER A 401 -28.18 0.05 -7.85
C SER A 401 -27.47 0.10 -6.50
N TYR A 402 -26.36 0.84 -6.46
CA TYR A 402 -25.61 1.10 -5.23
C TYR A 402 -25.09 2.53 -5.16
N THR A 403 -25.17 3.13 -3.97
CA THR A 403 -24.61 4.45 -3.70
C THR A 403 -23.28 4.31 -2.97
N PHE A 404 -22.19 4.78 -3.58
CA PHE A 404 -20.85 4.66 -3.01
C PHE A 404 -20.61 5.67 -1.88
N LYS A 405 -19.99 5.21 -0.79
CA LYS A 405 -19.79 6.00 0.43
C LYS A 405 -18.44 6.73 0.48
N GLN A 406 -17.53 6.41 -0.44
CA GLN A 406 -16.19 7.01 -0.51
C GLN A 406 -15.65 7.09 -1.93
N ASN A 407 -14.53 7.80 -2.09
CA ASN A 407 -13.82 7.95 -3.35
C ASN A 407 -12.92 6.75 -3.65
N TYR A 408 -12.81 6.39 -4.93
CA TYR A 408 -11.96 5.29 -5.42
C TYR A 408 -10.95 5.75 -6.47
N TYR A 409 -9.73 5.21 -6.37
CA TYR A 409 -8.59 5.58 -7.21
C TYR A 409 -8.01 4.36 -7.93
N MET A 410 -7.37 4.60 -9.07
CA MET A 410 -6.43 3.65 -9.68
C MET A 410 -5.02 4.16 -9.45
N LEU A 411 -4.20 3.37 -8.74
CA LEU A 411 -2.81 3.70 -8.48
C LEU A 411 -1.89 2.68 -9.14
N MET A 412 -0.94 3.13 -9.95
CA MET A 412 -0.08 2.29 -10.79
C MET A 412 1.40 2.59 -10.60
N GLY A 413 2.26 1.59 -10.79
CA GLY A 413 3.71 1.79 -10.68
C GLY A 413 4.28 2.41 -11.93
N ASP A 414 5.30 3.23 -11.79
CA ASP A 414 6.00 3.84 -12.93
C ASP A 414 6.76 2.80 -13.74
N ASN A 415 7.20 1.69 -13.12
CA ASN A 415 7.74 0.53 -13.82
C ASN A 415 6.62 -0.45 -14.15
N ARG A 416 5.96 -0.24 -15.30
CA ARG A 416 4.62 -0.76 -15.59
C ARG A 416 4.56 -2.29 -15.67
N HIS A 417 5.56 -2.99 -16.17
CA HIS A 417 5.52 -4.46 -16.25
C HIS A 417 6.07 -5.14 -14.98
N HIS A 418 6.76 -4.39 -14.11
CA HIS A 418 7.33 -4.88 -12.86
C HIS A 418 6.65 -4.28 -11.61
N SER A 419 5.37 -3.98 -11.73
CA SER A 419 4.58 -3.35 -10.68
C SER A 419 3.34 -4.17 -10.38
N ALA A 420 3.29 -4.73 -9.18
CA ALA A 420 2.05 -5.12 -8.53
C ALA A 420 1.29 -3.83 -8.16
N ASP A 421 0.15 -3.59 -8.82
CA ASP A 421 -0.67 -2.38 -8.68
C ASP A 421 -2.18 -2.62 -8.93
N SER A 422 -2.96 -1.54 -9.05
CA SER A 422 -4.42 -1.60 -9.19
C SER A 422 -4.94 -2.46 -10.35
N ARG A 423 -4.12 -2.79 -11.36
CA ARG A 423 -4.52 -3.76 -12.40
C ARG A 423 -4.80 -5.16 -11.85
N PHE A 424 -4.21 -5.51 -10.72
CA PHE A 424 -4.27 -6.87 -10.14
C PHE A 424 -5.27 -6.97 -8.99
N TRP A 425 -5.40 -5.94 -8.16
CA TRP A 425 -6.33 -5.93 -7.01
C TRP A 425 -7.51 -4.96 -7.13
N GLY A 426 -7.54 -4.14 -8.19
CA GLY A 426 -8.58 -3.14 -8.42
C GLY A 426 -8.35 -1.86 -7.62
N PHE A 427 -9.45 -1.30 -7.12
CA PHE A 427 -9.50 0.04 -6.56
C PHE A 427 -8.62 0.23 -5.31
N VAL A 428 -8.10 1.44 -5.15
CA VAL A 428 -7.59 1.96 -3.88
C VAL A 428 -8.66 2.90 -3.31
N PRO A 429 -9.31 2.57 -2.19
CA PRO A 429 -10.29 3.46 -1.57
C PRO A 429 -9.62 4.62 -0.82
N GLU A 430 -10.34 5.72 -0.65
CA GLU A 430 -9.88 6.95 0.02
C GLU A 430 -9.36 6.75 1.45
N ASP A 431 -9.98 5.84 2.21
CA ASP A 431 -9.55 5.53 3.57
C ASP A 431 -8.19 4.81 3.63
N HIS A 432 -7.75 4.20 2.53
CA HIS A 432 -6.44 3.55 2.43
C HIS A 432 -5.30 4.55 2.18
N VAL A 433 -5.59 5.75 1.68
CA VAL A 433 -4.57 6.76 1.38
C VAL A 433 -3.85 7.18 2.67
N VAL A 434 -2.52 7.11 2.72
CA VAL A 434 -1.71 7.49 3.88
C VAL A 434 -1.21 8.93 3.75
N GLY A 435 -0.68 9.29 2.57
CA GLY A 435 -0.08 10.61 2.33
C GLY A 435 0.62 10.69 0.98
N LYS A 436 1.17 11.87 0.69
CA LYS A 436 1.93 12.16 -0.54
C LYS A 436 3.42 11.98 -0.31
N ALA A 437 4.13 11.23 -1.14
CA ALA A 437 5.57 11.23 -1.13
C ALA A 437 6.07 12.58 -1.68
N VAL A 438 6.87 13.31 -0.89
CA VAL A 438 7.24 14.69 -1.23
C VAL A 438 8.74 14.87 -1.43
N PHE A 439 9.56 14.04 -0.77
CA PHE A 439 10.97 14.35 -0.63
C PHE A 439 11.85 13.12 -0.39
N ILE A 440 12.97 13.02 -1.09
CA ILE A 440 14.01 11.99 -0.90
C ILE A 440 15.05 12.54 0.07
N TRP A 441 15.06 12.07 1.32
CA TRP A 441 16.02 12.56 2.32
C TRP A 441 17.33 11.78 2.35
N PHE A 442 17.34 10.55 1.81
CA PHE A 442 18.53 9.75 1.66
C PHE A 442 18.35 8.76 0.50
N SER A 443 19.44 8.36 -0.16
CA SER A 443 19.42 7.35 -1.21
C SER A 443 20.71 6.56 -1.22
N LYS A 444 20.58 5.24 -1.20
CA LYS A 444 21.71 4.32 -1.26
C LYS A 444 21.40 3.17 -2.20
N ASP A 445 22.23 3.02 -3.20
CA ASP A 445 22.29 1.82 -4.03
C ASP A 445 22.95 0.67 -3.26
N PRO A 446 22.37 -0.54 -3.26
CA PRO A 446 22.97 -1.70 -2.60
C PRO A 446 24.37 -2.06 -3.11
N TYR A 447 24.69 -1.73 -4.36
CA TYR A 447 25.91 -2.14 -5.04
C TYR A 447 26.94 -1.00 -5.17
N THR A 448 26.47 0.20 -5.48
CA THR A 448 27.32 1.37 -5.79
C THR A 448 27.42 2.38 -4.65
N GLY A 449 26.66 2.20 -3.57
CA GLY A 449 26.72 3.05 -2.38
C GLY A 449 25.82 4.27 -2.47
N ILE A 450 26.25 5.39 -1.89
CA ILE A 450 25.38 6.56 -1.69
C ILE A 450 25.14 7.29 -3.03
N ARG A 451 23.87 7.53 -3.37
CA ARG A 451 23.48 8.29 -4.57
C ARG A 451 23.34 9.77 -4.24
N TRP A 452 24.46 10.48 -4.13
CA TRP A 452 24.51 11.89 -3.70
C TRP A 452 23.60 12.82 -4.51
N ASN A 453 23.48 12.60 -5.81
CA ASN A 453 22.65 13.39 -6.71
C ASN A 453 21.13 13.24 -6.47
N ARG A 454 20.71 12.29 -5.63
CA ARG A 454 19.29 12.06 -5.29
C ARG A 454 18.91 12.60 -3.91
N ILE A 455 19.88 12.86 -3.05
CA ILE A 455 19.62 13.31 -1.67
C ILE A 455 19.09 14.75 -1.71
N PHE A 456 18.05 15.00 -0.93
CA PHE A 456 17.33 16.27 -0.83
C PHE A 456 16.56 16.69 -2.10
N ASN A 457 16.26 15.75 -3.00
CA ASN A 457 15.39 16.03 -4.16
C ASN A 457 13.91 15.88 -3.82
N LEU A 458 13.09 16.72 -4.45
CA LEU A 458 11.64 16.56 -4.45
C LEU A 458 11.22 15.34 -5.27
N VAL A 459 10.18 14.66 -4.81
CA VAL A 459 9.51 13.61 -5.58
C VAL A 459 8.68 14.27 -6.68
N ARG A 460 8.80 13.75 -7.91
CA ARG A 460 8.11 14.25 -9.10
C ARG A 460 6.99 13.30 -9.54
#